data_AF-A0A946H865-F1
#
_entry.id   AF-A0A946H865-F1
#
_cell.length_a   1.000
_cell.length_b   1.000
_cell.length_c   1.000
_cell.angle_alpha   90.00
_cell.angle_beta   90.00
_cell.angle_gamma   90.00
#
_symmetry.space_group_name_H-M   'P 1'
#
loop_
_entity.id
_entity.type
_entity.pdbx_description
1 polymer ?
#
loop_
_entity_poly.entity_id
_entity_poly.type
_entity_poly.pdbx_seq_one_letter_code
_entity_poly.pdbx_strand_id
1 'polypeptide(L)'
;MEEINAFLSQTFYQNTLLDWAISFGIILGAVILAKITYWIIGRFVKKVTAKTKTSLDDLLVDKLEEPVVYAIAIIGFFWAFMRLSLGSPELDIEGHLLIGENGEAINHVQNFFSHAFTIIFTLNITWLVVRIVDAMITEYLMPIIERSESDLDDQLMPTIRKVFKLILWTFGIIIGLNNAGFDVAALIAGLGIGGLAFALAAKDTVQNIFGGIMIFLDKPFKPKDRIVINGIDGSVEEVGIRSTRIRTLAGRLVTIPNGQFNDNAIENVTNEPSRKVSTNLGLTYETSPDQMEKSMAYLREIVQSHDLTEEKVTIGFNAWGDFAMGILLIYYVKSGEDSLAVQTDINMAILRKFNDNGLEFAYPTQTIYKK
;
A
#
# COMPACT_ATOMS: atom_id res chain seq x y z
N MET A 1 -1.83 56.10 50.73
CA MET A 1 -1.41 54.69 50.83
C MET A 1 -2.51 53.83 51.44
N GLU A 2 -3.09 54.21 52.59
CA GLU A 2 -4.21 53.47 53.20
C GLU A 2 -5.46 53.37 52.32
N GLU A 3 -5.88 54.46 51.66
CA GLU A 3 -7.05 54.43 50.76
C GLU A 3 -6.87 53.51 49.55
N ILE A 4 -5.64 53.41 49.01
CA ILE A 4 -5.32 52.52 47.89
C ILE A 4 -5.35 51.06 48.34
N ASN A 5 -4.81 50.76 49.52
CA ASN A 5 -4.84 49.41 50.08
C ASN A 5 -6.28 48.98 50.42
N ALA A 6 -7.11 49.90 50.91
CA ALA A 6 -8.53 49.67 51.19
C ALA A 6 -9.36 49.45 49.91
N PHE A 7 -9.00 50.12 48.81
CA PHE A 7 -9.62 49.86 47.50
C PHE A 7 -9.19 48.49 46.96
N LEU A 8 -7.89 48.19 46.97
CA LEU A 8 -7.35 46.94 46.42
C LEU A 8 -7.81 45.67 47.18
N SER A 9 -8.19 45.80 48.45
CA SER A 9 -8.73 44.70 49.25
C SER A 9 -10.24 44.47 49.08
N GLN A 10 -10.94 45.33 48.32
CA GLN A 10 -12.35 45.09 48.00
C GLN A 10 -12.50 43.77 47.25
N THR A 11 -13.46 42.95 47.67
CA THR A 11 -13.69 41.63 47.08
C THR A 11 -14.80 41.69 46.04
N PHE A 12 -14.55 41.05 44.90
CA PHE A 12 -15.48 40.89 43.81
C PHE A 12 -15.40 39.45 43.30
N TYR A 13 -16.53 38.73 43.32
CA TYR A 13 -16.58 37.28 43.07
C TYR A 13 -15.53 36.50 43.87
N GLN A 14 -15.49 36.69 45.20
CA GLN A 14 -14.54 35.99 46.11
C GLN A 14 -13.05 36.29 45.89
N ASN A 15 -12.70 37.20 44.98
CA ASN A 15 -11.33 37.59 44.68
C ASN A 15 -11.12 39.07 45.02
N THR A 16 -9.94 39.46 45.49
CA THR A 16 -9.66 40.88 45.73
C THR A 16 -9.49 41.62 44.40
N LEU A 17 -9.72 42.94 44.37
CA LEU A 17 -9.38 43.76 43.20
C LEU A 17 -7.89 43.63 42.83
N LEU A 18 -7.02 43.38 43.81
CA LEU A 18 -5.62 43.06 43.59
C LEU A 18 -5.43 41.74 42.81
N ASP A 19 -6.18 40.69 43.13
CA ASP A 19 -6.09 39.40 42.42
C ASP A 19 -6.52 39.52 40.95
N TRP A 20 -7.59 40.28 40.70
CA TRP A 20 -8.02 40.63 39.35
C TRP A 20 -6.96 41.45 38.60
N ALA A 21 -6.38 42.46 39.25
CA ALA A 21 -5.33 43.28 38.65
C ALA A 21 -4.09 42.45 38.29
N ILE A 22 -3.68 41.52 39.17
CA ILE A 22 -2.54 40.64 38.91
C ILE A 22 -2.87 39.63 37.81
N SER A 23 -4.06 39.03 37.81
CA SER A 23 -4.50 38.13 36.73
C SER A 23 -4.50 38.82 35.36
N PHE A 24 -5.03 40.03 35.28
CA PHE A 24 -4.97 40.86 34.07
C PHE A 24 -3.52 41.19 33.67
N GLY A 25 -2.66 41.49 34.65
CA GLY A 25 -1.23 41.70 34.44
C GLY A 25 -0.53 40.46 33.87
N ILE A 26 -0.87 39.26 34.33
CA ILE A 26 -0.33 37.98 33.81
C ILE A 26 -0.76 37.79 32.35
N ILE A 27 -2.04 38.02 32.02
CA ILE A 27 -2.55 37.91 30.63
C ILE A 27 -1.82 38.89 29.72
N LEU A 28 -1.73 40.15 30.13
CA LEU A 28 -1.06 41.19 29.35
C LEU A 28 0.44 40.87 29.18
N GLY A 29 1.11 40.42 30.24
CA GLY A 29 2.49 39.95 30.20
C GLY A 29 2.69 38.76 29.26
N ALA A 30 1.78 37.78 29.28
CA ALA A 30 1.84 36.61 28.42
C ALA A 30 1.62 36.97 26.94
N VAL A 31 0.69 37.88 26.62
CA VAL A 31 0.47 38.37 25.26
C VAL A 31 1.69 39.15 24.75
N ILE A 32 2.30 39.98 25.61
CA ILE A 32 3.54 40.68 25.28
C ILE A 32 4.66 39.67 25.04
N LEU A 33 4.83 38.69 25.92
CA LEU A 33 5.85 37.65 25.79
C LEU A 33 5.64 36.84 24.50
N ALA A 34 4.41 36.47 24.19
CA ALA A 34 4.06 35.76 22.95
C ALA A 34 4.44 36.60 21.71
N LYS A 35 4.13 37.90 21.70
CA LYS A 35 4.53 38.82 20.61
C LYS A 35 6.04 39.01 20.52
N ILE A 36 6.73 39.12 21.65
CA ILE A 36 8.20 39.21 21.70
C ILE A 36 8.81 37.93 21.14
N THR A 37 8.32 36.75 21.56
CA THR A 37 8.77 35.46 21.07
C THR A 37 8.56 35.34 19.56
N TYR A 38 7.39 35.71 19.04
CA TYR A 38 7.13 35.78 17.61
C TYR A 38 8.16 36.67 16.89
N TRP A 39 8.36 37.89 17.40
CA TRP A 39 9.34 38.82 16.84
C TRP A 39 10.79 38.29 16.91
N ILE A 40 11.19 37.64 18.01
CA ILE A 40 12.53 37.06 18.17
C ILE A 40 12.74 35.90 17.19
N ILE A 41 11.76 34.99 17.10
CA ILE A 41 11.84 33.84 16.20
C ILE A 41 11.96 34.32 14.75
N GLY A 42 11.06 35.19 14.31
CA GLY A 42 11.07 35.73 12.94
C GLY A 42 12.31 36.57 12.62
N ARG A 43 12.83 37.37 13.56
CA ARG A 43 13.93 38.32 13.30
C ARG A 43 15.32 37.72 13.49
N PHE A 44 15.51 36.86 14.48
CA PHE A 44 16.83 36.35 14.87
C PHE A 44 16.96 34.87 14.58
N VAL A 45 16.01 34.04 15.01
CA VAL A 45 16.15 32.57 14.90
C VAL A 45 16.14 32.15 13.43
N LYS A 46 15.18 32.64 12.62
CA LYS A 46 15.16 32.37 11.17
C LYS A 46 16.41 32.88 10.43
N LYS A 47 17.07 33.94 10.92
CA LYS A 47 18.33 34.43 10.33
C LYS A 47 19.55 33.58 10.68
N VAL A 48 19.51 32.87 11.80
CA VAL A 48 20.58 31.98 12.24
C VAL A 48 20.45 30.63 11.56
N THR A 49 19.24 30.09 11.47
CA THR A 49 18.98 28.83 10.76
C THR A 49 19.24 28.97 9.26
N ALA A 50 18.98 30.13 8.65
CA ALA A 50 19.32 30.33 7.23
C ALA A 50 20.83 30.25 6.92
N LYS A 51 21.68 30.19 7.95
CA LYS A 51 23.14 30.01 7.84
C LYS A 51 23.59 28.57 8.11
N THR A 52 22.69 27.67 8.52
CA THR A 52 23.02 26.26 8.73
C THR A 52 23.13 25.51 7.41
N LYS A 53 23.85 24.39 7.43
CA LYS A 53 24.06 23.56 6.23
C LYS A 53 22.81 22.71 5.87
N THR A 54 21.90 22.56 6.83
CA THR A 54 20.72 21.71 6.78
C THR A 54 19.45 22.56 6.61
N SER A 55 18.59 22.19 5.66
CA SER A 55 17.27 22.82 5.47
C SER A 55 16.25 22.41 6.55
N LEU A 56 16.56 21.37 7.31
CA LEU A 56 15.68 20.85 8.37
C LEU A 56 15.45 21.88 9.48
N ASP A 57 16.49 22.63 9.85
CA ASP A 57 16.43 23.57 10.96
C ASP A 57 15.58 24.81 10.60
N ASP A 58 15.69 25.28 9.36
CA ASP A 58 14.84 26.36 8.82
C ASP A 58 13.36 25.95 8.82
N LEU A 59 13.10 24.72 8.35
CA LEU A 59 11.76 24.16 8.28
C LEU A 59 11.14 24.02 9.68
N LEU A 60 11.88 23.47 10.63
CA LEU A 60 11.40 23.28 12.01
C LEU A 60 11.09 24.62 12.68
N VAL A 61 11.97 25.62 12.55
CA VAL A 61 11.76 26.94 13.14
C VAL A 61 10.53 27.63 12.56
N ASP A 62 10.30 27.52 11.25
CA ASP A 62 9.09 28.05 10.62
C ASP A 62 7.81 27.36 11.10
N LYS A 63 7.85 26.04 11.33
CA LYS A 63 6.66 25.30 11.81
C LYS A 63 6.43 25.45 13.31
N LEU A 64 7.46 25.76 14.09
CA LEU A 64 7.43 25.88 15.54
C LEU A 64 7.01 27.28 16.03
N GLU A 65 7.22 28.31 15.22
CA GLU A 65 6.93 29.71 15.58
C GLU A 65 5.50 29.93 16.10
N GLU A 66 4.49 29.63 15.29
CA GLU A 66 3.10 29.88 15.68
C GLU A 66 2.65 29.00 16.87
N PRO A 67 2.88 27.68 16.89
CA PRO A 67 2.49 26.85 18.04
C PRO A 67 3.09 27.31 19.37
N VAL A 68 4.37 27.70 19.39
CA VAL A 68 5.00 28.20 20.63
C VAL A 68 4.39 29.50 21.11
N VAL A 69 4.05 30.42 20.20
CA VAL A 69 3.38 31.68 20.55
C VAL A 69 2.01 31.41 21.16
N TYR A 70 1.23 30.49 20.58
CA TYR A 70 -0.05 30.07 21.16
C TYR A 70 0.14 29.35 22.51
N ALA A 71 1.15 28.48 22.65
CA ALA A 71 1.44 27.79 23.91
C ALA A 71 1.76 28.78 25.04
N ILE A 72 2.58 29.81 24.77
CA ILE A 72 2.88 30.87 25.74
C ILE A 72 1.60 31.60 26.17
N ALA A 73 0.74 31.95 25.20
CA ALA A 73 -0.53 32.58 25.50
C ALA A 73 -1.41 31.65 26.37
N ILE A 74 -1.59 30.39 25.97
CA ILE A 74 -2.39 29.39 26.69
C ILE A 74 -1.90 29.23 28.14
N ILE A 75 -0.59 29.09 28.36
CA ILE A 75 0.01 28.97 29.70
C ILE A 75 -0.24 30.23 30.52
N GLY A 76 -0.09 31.40 29.92
CA GLY A 76 -0.35 32.69 30.58
C GLY A 76 -1.80 32.85 31.00
N PHE A 77 -2.74 32.51 30.12
CA PHE A 77 -4.17 32.47 30.46
C PHE A 77 -4.43 31.43 31.56
N PHE A 78 -3.88 30.23 31.47
CA PHE A 78 -4.03 29.19 32.48
C PHE A 78 -3.59 29.69 33.87
N TRP A 79 -2.40 30.28 34.00
CA TRP A 79 -1.93 30.82 35.28
C TRP A 79 -2.74 32.01 35.78
N ALA A 80 -3.19 32.88 34.87
CA ALA A 80 -4.04 34.01 35.22
C ALA A 80 -5.40 33.53 35.77
N PHE A 81 -5.99 32.51 35.17
CA PHE A 81 -7.26 31.92 35.60
C PHE A 81 -7.12 31.09 36.87
N MET A 82 -6.07 30.28 37.01
CA MET A 82 -5.82 29.47 38.22
C MET A 82 -5.50 30.30 39.45
N ARG A 83 -5.10 31.57 39.28
CA ARG A 83 -4.93 32.52 40.38
C ARG A 83 -6.28 32.97 40.97
N LEU A 84 -7.31 33.04 40.15
CA LEU A 84 -8.63 33.50 40.57
C LEU A 84 -9.39 32.34 41.20
N SER A 85 -9.96 32.56 42.38
CA SER A 85 -10.93 31.67 43.00
C SER A 85 -12.28 31.85 42.29
N LEU A 86 -12.46 31.13 41.18
CA LEU A 86 -13.68 31.17 40.37
C LEU A 86 -14.61 30.03 40.77
N GLY A 87 -15.83 30.35 41.18
CA GLY A 87 -16.78 29.38 41.72
C GLY A 87 -16.59 29.14 43.22
N SER A 88 -17.62 28.60 43.87
CA SER A 88 -17.52 28.16 45.26
C SER A 88 -17.12 26.68 45.32
N PRO A 89 -16.28 26.29 46.29
CA PRO A 89 -16.06 24.88 46.59
C PRO A 89 -17.39 24.17 46.86
N GLU A 90 -17.48 22.92 46.43
CA GLU A 90 -18.65 22.09 46.66
C GLU A 90 -18.73 21.69 48.13
N LEU A 91 -19.94 21.73 48.68
CA LEU A 91 -20.24 21.39 50.06
C LEU A 91 -21.18 20.18 50.08
N ASP A 92 -21.01 19.28 51.03
CA ASP A 92 -21.98 18.21 51.29
C ASP A 92 -23.27 18.75 51.91
N ILE A 93 -24.22 17.85 52.18
CA ILE A 93 -25.53 18.19 52.76
C ILE A 93 -25.39 18.80 54.17
N GLU A 94 -24.29 18.53 54.86
CA GLU A 94 -23.98 19.02 56.21
C GLU A 94 -23.14 20.31 56.20
N GLY A 95 -22.70 20.76 55.02
CA GLY A 95 -21.89 21.97 54.84
C GLY A 95 -20.38 21.75 54.97
N HIS A 96 -19.89 20.51 54.89
CA HIS A 96 -18.47 20.20 54.83
C HIS A 96 -17.95 20.27 53.38
N LEU A 97 -16.71 20.74 53.23
CA LEU A 97 -16.04 20.78 51.91
C LEU A 97 -15.91 19.37 51.35
N LEU A 98 -16.41 19.16 50.14
CA LEU A 98 -16.12 17.96 49.38
C LEU A 98 -14.67 18.03 48.92
N ILE A 99 -13.87 17.06 49.34
CA ILE A 99 -12.45 16.96 49.00
C ILE A 99 -12.28 15.92 47.89
N GLY A 100 -11.63 16.31 46.80
CA GLY A 100 -11.29 15.41 45.70
C GLY A 100 -10.16 14.45 46.07
N GLU A 101 -9.88 13.50 45.17
CA GLU A 101 -8.83 12.49 45.38
C GLU A 101 -7.42 13.09 45.56
N ASN A 102 -7.21 14.33 45.10
CA ASN A 102 -5.97 15.09 45.24
C ASN A 102 -5.84 15.83 46.58
N GLY A 103 -6.84 15.74 47.47
CA GLY A 103 -6.84 16.44 48.75
C GLY A 103 -7.26 17.92 48.68
N GLU A 104 -7.69 18.41 47.51
CA GLU A 104 -8.19 19.77 47.32
C GLU A 104 -9.71 19.80 47.30
N ALA A 105 -10.30 20.94 47.69
CA ALA A 105 -11.75 21.09 47.64
C ALA A 105 -12.26 21.09 46.18
N ILE A 106 -13.34 20.36 45.92
CA ILE A 106 -13.90 20.24 44.58
C ILE A 106 -14.46 21.59 44.13
N ASN A 107 -14.00 22.08 42.98
CA ASN A 107 -14.52 23.28 42.34
C ASN A 107 -14.79 23.00 40.86
N HIS A 108 -16.05 22.78 40.50
CA HIS A 108 -16.44 22.45 39.13
C HIS A 108 -16.07 23.52 38.10
N VAL A 109 -16.10 24.81 38.47
CA VAL A 109 -15.76 25.90 37.56
C VAL A 109 -14.26 25.85 37.25
N GLN A 110 -13.43 25.74 38.29
CA GLN A 110 -11.97 25.64 38.12
C GLN A 110 -11.56 24.36 37.39
N ASN A 111 -12.19 23.22 37.70
CA ASN A 111 -11.97 21.95 37.00
C ASN A 111 -12.34 22.03 35.53
N PHE A 112 -13.48 22.65 35.19
CA PHE A 112 -13.89 22.87 33.81
C PHE A 112 -12.83 23.67 33.03
N PHE A 113 -12.33 24.77 33.59
CA PHE A 113 -11.27 25.55 32.94
C PHE A 113 -9.96 24.76 32.81
N SER A 114 -9.55 24.04 33.86
CA SER A 114 -8.35 23.19 33.84
C SER A 114 -8.41 22.13 32.72
N HIS A 115 -9.55 21.43 32.61
CA HIS A 115 -9.81 20.47 31.53
C HIS A 115 -9.80 21.14 30.15
N ALA A 116 -10.47 22.28 30.00
CA ALA A 116 -10.49 23.04 28.75
C ALA A 116 -9.08 23.48 28.32
N PHE A 117 -8.28 24.02 29.25
CA PHE A 117 -6.89 24.40 28.99
C PHE A 117 -6.03 23.20 28.62
N THR A 118 -6.20 22.06 29.30
CA THR A 118 -5.48 20.82 29.01
C THR A 118 -5.78 20.31 27.60
N ILE A 119 -7.05 20.34 27.19
CA ILE A 119 -7.47 19.98 25.82
C ILE A 119 -6.86 20.95 24.81
N ILE A 120 -7.03 22.26 25.00
CA ILE A 120 -6.53 23.28 24.06
C ILE A 120 -5.01 23.18 23.92
N PHE A 121 -4.29 23.01 25.03
CA PHE A 121 -2.84 22.85 25.02
C PHE A 121 -2.43 21.57 24.28
N THR A 122 -3.08 20.45 24.55
CA THR A 122 -2.79 19.18 23.85
C THR A 122 -3.10 19.27 22.36
N LEU A 123 -4.17 19.97 21.96
CA LEU A 123 -4.48 20.22 20.55
C LEU A 123 -3.46 21.16 19.89
N ASN A 124 -2.91 22.12 20.62
CA ASN A 124 -1.83 22.97 20.12
C ASN A 124 -0.54 22.17 19.86
N ILE A 125 -0.17 21.26 20.77
CA ILE A 125 0.96 20.34 20.56
C ILE A 125 0.68 19.38 19.39
N THR A 126 -0.54 18.84 19.31
CA THR A 126 -0.96 18.00 18.17
C THR A 126 -0.81 18.74 16.86
N TRP A 127 -1.24 20.00 16.81
CA TRP A 127 -1.11 20.85 15.64
C TRP A 127 0.36 21.10 15.26
N LEU A 128 1.24 21.33 16.23
CA LEU A 128 2.68 21.43 16.01
C LEU A 128 3.23 20.14 15.36
N VAL A 129 2.91 18.97 15.93
CA VAL A 129 3.34 17.67 15.40
C VAL A 129 2.84 17.49 13.97
N VAL A 130 1.56 17.77 13.71
CA VAL A 130 0.99 17.70 12.36
C VAL A 130 1.74 18.62 11.40
N ARG A 131 2.04 19.87 11.78
CA ARG A 131 2.80 20.80 10.94
C ARG A 131 4.21 20.31 10.64
N ILE A 132 4.90 19.76 11.63
CA ILE A 132 6.26 19.23 11.46
C ILE A 132 6.23 18.02 10.51
N VAL A 133 5.37 17.04 10.77
CA VAL A 133 5.24 15.85 9.90
C VAL A 133 4.88 16.26 8.48
N ASP A 134 3.94 17.19 8.33
CA ASP A 134 3.50 17.69 7.04
C ASP A 134 4.60 18.40 6.25
N ALA A 135 5.41 19.17 6.96
CA ALA A 135 6.58 19.85 6.42
C ALA A 135 7.66 18.83 6.02
N MET A 136 7.92 17.82 6.85
CA MET A 136 8.88 16.76 6.52
C MET A 136 8.46 15.96 5.29
N ILE A 137 7.18 15.60 5.17
CA ILE A 137 6.64 14.94 3.96
C ILE A 137 6.87 15.84 2.74
N THR A 138 6.60 17.14 2.88
CA THR A 138 6.72 18.09 1.77
C THR A 138 8.17 18.30 1.31
N GLU A 139 9.10 18.44 2.26
CA GLU A 139 10.48 18.82 1.96
C GLU A 139 11.37 17.61 1.62
N TYR A 140 11.09 16.44 2.22
CA TYR A 140 11.95 15.25 2.06
C TYR A 140 11.30 14.18 1.20
N LEU A 141 10.00 13.94 1.34
CA LEU A 141 9.36 12.80 0.66
C LEU A 141 8.89 13.18 -0.75
N MET A 142 8.27 14.34 -0.94
CA MET A 142 7.78 14.77 -2.27
C MET A 142 8.89 14.92 -3.31
N PRO A 143 10.07 15.52 -3.02
CA PRO A 143 11.12 15.64 -4.04
C PRO A 143 11.75 14.31 -4.45
N ILE A 144 11.67 13.27 -3.62
CA ILE A 144 12.12 11.92 -3.98
C ILE A 144 11.12 11.28 -4.95
N ILE A 145 9.83 11.49 -4.70
CA ILE A 145 8.72 11.00 -5.50
C ILE A 145 8.68 11.68 -6.87
N GLU A 146 8.79 13.01 -6.92
CA GLU A 146 8.80 13.78 -8.18
C GLU A 146 9.98 13.44 -9.11
N ARG A 147 11.03 12.83 -8.56
CA ARG A 147 12.19 12.32 -9.34
C ARG A 147 11.98 10.89 -9.82
N SER A 148 10.95 10.20 -9.33
CA SER A 148 10.55 8.89 -9.79
C SER A 148 9.66 9.07 -11.04
N GLU A 149 9.85 8.24 -12.07
CA GLU A 149 8.98 8.26 -13.27
C GLU A 149 7.64 7.52 -13.03
N SER A 150 7.27 7.29 -11.77
CA SER A 150 6.14 6.45 -11.39
C SER A 150 4.86 7.26 -11.21
N ASP A 151 3.93 7.14 -12.17
CA ASP A 151 2.58 7.75 -12.11
C ASP A 151 1.77 7.36 -10.85
N LEU A 152 2.17 6.27 -10.18
CA LEU A 152 1.59 5.80 -8.91
C LEU A 152 1.84 6.78 -7.75
N ASP A 153 3.02 7.39 -7.70
CA ASP A 153 3.47 8.11 -6.52
C ASP A 153 2.73 9.45 -6.39
N ASP A 154 2.48 10.12 -7.52
CA ASP A 154 1.79 11.42 -7.59
C ASP A 154 0.30 11.35 -7.17
N GLN A 155 -0.37 10.23 -7.46
CA GLN A 155 -1.79 10.07 -7.13
C GLN A 155 -2.03 9.59 -5.69
N LEU A 156 -1.12 8.76 -5.16
CA LEU A 156 -1.27 8.18 -3.82
C LEU A 156 -0.82 9.15 -2.73
N MET A 157 0.20 9.96 -2.97
CA MET A 157 0.81 10.81 -1.95
C MET A 157 -0.15 11.81 -1.30
N PRO A 158 -1.03 12.53 -2.04
CA PRO A 158 -2.01 13.42 -1.43
C PRO A 158 -3.00 12.68 -0.50
N THR A 159 -3.36 11.46 -0.87
CA THR A 159 -4.27 10.61 -0.09
C THR A 159 -3.60 10.12 1.18
N ILE A 160 -2.38 9.60 1.08
CA ILE A 160 -1.57 9.14 2.22
C ILE A 160 -1.38 10.28 3.23
N ARG A 161 -1.00 11.47 2.75
CA ARG A 161 -0.81 12.67 3.59
C ARG A 161 -2.08 13.06 4.35
N LYS A 162 -3.25 13.03 3.69
CA LYS A 162 -4.55 13.31 4.33
C LYS A 162 -4.89 12.27 5.41
N VAL A 163 -4.68 10.99 5.12
CA VAL A 163 -4.95 9.90 6.07
C VAL A 163 -4.04 10.01 7.30
N PHE A 164 -2.73 10.26 7.11
CA PHE A 164 -1.81 10.47 8.23
C PHE A 164 -2.22 11.66 9.11
N LYS A 165 -2.62 12.79 8.51
CA LYS A 165 -3.14 13.94 9.27
C LYS A 165 -4.39 13.59 10.07
N LEU A 166 -5.33 12.86 9.47
CA LEU A 166 -6.54 12.41 10.16
C LEU A 166 -6.20 11.53 11.37
N ILE A 167 -5.25 10.62 11.22
CA ILE A 167 -4.77 9.74 12.31
C ILE A 167 -4.16 10.57 13.45
N LEU A 168 -3.23 11.49 13.13
CA LEU A 168 -2.59 12.34 14.14
C LEU A 168 -3.59 13.21 14.90
N TRP A 169 -4.58 13.80 14.22
CA TRP A 169 -5.64 14.57 14.87
C TRP A 169 -6.53 13.71 15.75
N THR A 170 -6.88 12.49 15.30
CA THR A 170 -7.68 11.55 16.09
C THR A 170 -6.95 11.19 17.38
N PHE A 171 -5.65 10.86 17.31
CA PHE A 171 -4.85 10.62 18.51
C PHE A 171 -4.73 11.86 19.40
N GLY A 172 -4.51 13.04 18.83
CA GLY A 172 -4.44 14.28 19.59
C GLY A 172 -5.72 14.60 20.37
N ILE A 173 -6.89 14.34 19.78
CA ILE A 173 -8.18 14.50 20.47
C ILE A 173 -8.30 13.50 21.62
N ILE A 174 -7.97 12.22 21.39
CA ILE A 174 -8.03 11.18 22.43
C ILE A 174 -7.09 11.51 23.59
N ILE A 175 -5.84 11.88 23.29
CA ILE A 175 -4.86 12.25 24.31
C ILE A 175 -5.33 13.50 25.08
N GLY A 176 -5.89 14.49 24.38
CA GLY A 176 -6.42 15.71 25.00
C GLY A 176 -7.57 15.42 25.98
N LEU A 177 -8.50 14.54 25.60
CA LEU A 177 -9.59 14.09 26.45
C LEU A 177 -9.06 13.28 27.64
N ASN A 178 -8.17 12.32 27.40
CA ASN A 178 -7.61 11.48 28.47
C ASN A 178 -6.82 12.30 29.50
N ASN A 179 -6.00 13.24 29.05
CA ASN A 179 -5.25 14.14 29.93
C ASN A 179 -6.16 15.09 30.73
N ALA A 180 -7.34 15.41 30.19
CA ALA A 180 -8.38 16.17 30.90
C ALA A 180 -9.26 15.30 31.81
N GLY A 181 -8.88 14.05 32.08
CA GLY A 181 -9.57 13.16 33.02
C GLY A 181 -10.79 12.43 32.47
N PHE A 182 -11.06 12.52 31.17
CA PHE A 182 -12.15 11.75 30.55
C PHE A 182 -11.72 10.31 30.30
N ASP A 183 -12.59 9.35 30.61
CA ASP A 183 -12.39 7.95 30.21
C ASP A 183 -12.59 7.81 28.69
N VAL A 184 -11.48 7.60 27.98
CA VAL A 184 -11.46 7.41 26.53
C VAL A 184 -11.54 5.95 26.10
N ALA A 185 -11.69 4.99 27.03
CA ALA A 185 -11.74 3.56 26.71
C ALA A 185 -12.87 3.24 25.71
N ALA A 186 -14.05 3.85 25.89
CA ALA A 186 -15.17 3.68 24.98
C ALA A 186 -14.89 4.23 23.57
N LEU A 187 -14.19 5.37 23.47
CA LEU A 187 -13.80 5.97 22.19
C LEU A 187 -12.78 5.09 21.47
N ILE A 188 -11.76 4.61 22.18
CA ILE A 188 -10.74 3.71 21.65
C ILE A 188 -11.38 2.39 21.20
N ALA A 189 -12.27 1.81 22.02
CA ALA A 189 -13.00 0.59 21.66
C ALA A 189 -13.86 0.80 20.41
N GLY A 190 -14.60 1.92 20.32
CA GLY A 190 -15.39 2.29 19.14
C GLY A 190 -14.54 2.46 17.88
N LEU A 191 -13.39 3.14 17.98
CA LEU A 191 -12.43 3.27 16.88
C LEU A 191 -11.80 1.93 16.49
N GLY A 192 -11.55 1.03 17.44
CA GLY A 192 -11.05 -0.31 17.17
C GLY A 192 -12.04 -1.14 16.34
N ILE A 193 -13.32 -1.16 16.74
CA ILE A 193 -14.38 -1.86 16.01
C ILE A 193 -14.63 -1.21 14.64
N GLY A 194 -14.72 0.12 14.60
CA GLY A 194 -14.89 0.87 13.35
C GLY A 194 -13.71 0.71 12.39
N GLY A 195 -12.49 0.70 12.92
CA GLY A 195 -11.25 0.45 12.19
C GLY A 195 -11.19 -0.96 11.62
N LEU A 196 -11.63 -1.98 12.38
CA LEU A 196 -11.75 -3.34 11.89
C LEU A 196 -12.78 -3.45 10.75
N ALA A 197 -13.95 -2.84 10.92
CA ALA A 197 -14.98 -2.82 9.87
C ALA A 197 -14.46 -2.14 8.58
N PHE A 198 -13.75 -1.01 8.72
CA PHE A 198 -13.11 -0.33 7.60
C PHE A 198 -12.02 -1.19 6.95
N ALA A 199 -11.17 -1.85 7.75
CA ALA A 199 -10.11 -2.73 7.25
C ALA A 199 -10.68 -3.92 6.46
N LEU A 200 -11.78 -4.53 6.95
CA LEU A 200 -12.49 -5.59 6.23
C LEU A 200 -13.08 -5.09 4.90
N ALA A 201 -13.67 -3.89 4.90
CA ALA A 201 -14.20 -3.28 3.67
C ALA A 201 -13.10 -2.90 2.67
N ALA A 202 -11.93 -2.49 3.15
CA ALA A 202 -10.79 -2.10 2.33
C ALA A 202 -9.92 -3.29 1.88
N LYS A 203 -10.16 -4.50 2.41
CA LYS A 203 -9.32 -5.69 2.21
C LYS A 203 -8.98 -5.94 0.74
N ASP A 204 -9.99 -5.99 -0.14
CA ASP A 204 -9.79 -6.31 -1.55
C ASP A 204 -9.02 -5.21 -2.29
N THR A 205 -9.26 -3.94 -1.92
CA THR A 205 -8.52 -2.81 -2.49
C THR A 205 -7.03 -2.90 -2.13
N VAL A 206 -6.74 -3.16 -0.85
CA VAL A 206 -5.37 -3.32 -0.36
C VAL A 206 -4.69 -4.53 -1.01
N GLN A 207 -5.38 -5.68 -1.07
CA GLN A 207 -4.87 -6.90 -1.73
C GLN A 207 -4.47 -6.64 -3.19
N ASN A 208 -5.30 -5.90 -3.95
CA ASN A 208 -5.00 -5.59 -5.34
C ASN A 208 -3.84 -4.61 -5.51
N ILE A 209 -3.69 -3.62 -4.62
CA ILE A 209 -2.54 -2.70 -4.65
C ILE A 209 -1.24 -3.48 -4.38
N PHE A 210 -1.23 -4.32 -3.33
CA PHE A 210 -0.08 -5.16 -3.02
C PHE A 210 0.24 -6.16 -4.15
N GLY A 211 -0.78 -6.73 -4.79
CA GLY A 211 -0.59 -7.55 -6.00
C GLY A 211 0.10 -6.78 -7.12
N GLY A 212 -0.29 -5.53 -7.36
CA GLY A 212 0.36 -4.68 -8.38
C GLY A 212 1.82 -4.41 -8.08
N ILE A 213 2.13 -4.09 -6.82
CA ILE A 213 3.52 -3.88 -6.36
C ILE A 213 4.35 -5.15 -6.55
N MET A 214 3.82 -6.33 -6.19
CA MET A 214 4.55 -7.60 -6.35
C MET A 214 4.81 -7.94 -7.82
N ILE A 215 3.86 -7.71 -8.72
CA ILE A 215 4.08 -7.88 -10.17
C ILE A 215 5.25 -7.00 -10.64
N PHE A 216 5.36 -5.76 -10.13
CA PHE A 216 6.45 -4.86 -10.49
C PHE A 216 7.81 -5.27 -9.91
N LEU A 217 7.83 -5.76 -8.65
CA LEU A 217 9.06 -6.16 -7.96
C LEU A 217 9.59 -7.50 -8.47
N ASP A 218 8.74 -8.53 -8.52
CA ASP A 218 9.14 -9.89 -8.86
C ASP A 218 9.18 -10.11 -10.38
N LYS A 219 8.46 -9.29 -11.15
CA LYS A 219 8.38 -9.32 -12.61
C LYS A 219 8.13 -10.74 -13.18
N PRO A 220 7.09 -11.47 -12.72
CA PRO A 220 6.74 -12.77 -13.28
C PRO A 220 6.37 -12.70 -14.78
N PHE A 221 5.95 -11.51 -15.22
CA PHE A 221 5.71 -11.15 -16.61
C PHE A 221 5.89 -9.64 -16.79
N LYS A 222 5.97 -9.20 -18.05
CA LYS A 222 6.06 -7.80 -18.44
C LYS A 222 4.97 -7.44 -19.44
N PRO A 223 4.65 -6.14 -19.63
CA PRO A 223 3.83 -5.72 -20.76
C PRO A 223 4.37 -6.31 -22.06
N LYS A 224 3.46 -6.79 -22.91
CA LYS A 224 3.65 -7.55 -24.15
C LYS A 224 3.94 -9.04 -24.00
N ASP A 225 4.24 -9.55 -22.80
CA ASP A 225 4.32 -10.99 -22.60
C ASP A 225 2.93 -11.62 -22.80
N ARG A 226 2.88 -12.72 -23.55
CA ARG A 226 1.76 -13.67 -23.53
C ARG A 226 1.84 -14.55 -22.30
N ILE A 227 0.77 -14.56 -21.52
CA ILE A 227 0.63 -15.35 -20.29
C ILE A 227 -0.67 -16.15 -20.31
N VAL A 228 -0.69 -17.25 -19.54
CA VAL A 228 -1.90 -18.00 -19.23
C VAL A 228 -2.15 -17.94 -17.72
N ILE A 229 -3.36 -17.50 -17.34
CA ILE A 229 -3.83 -17.46 -15.95
C ILE A 229 -5.32 -17.78 -15.91
N ASN A 230 -5.74 -18.72 -15.07
CA ASN A 230 -7.15 -19.11 -14.89
C ASN A 230 -7.90 -19.39 -16.22
N GLY A 231 -7.21 -20.03 -17.17
CA GLY A 231 -7.77 -20.34 -18.51
C GLY A 231 -7.84 -19.15 -19.47
N ILE A 232 -7.37 -17.97 -19.07
CA ILE A 232 -7.24 -16.79 -19.94
C ILE A 232 -5.85 -16.82 -20.58
N ASP A 233 -5.82 -16.95 -21.90
CA ASP A 233 -4.59 -16.92 -22.71
C ASP A 233 -4.56 -15.64 -23.57
N GLY A 234 -3.54 -14.82 -23.35
CA GLY A 234 -3.40 -13.54 -24.06
C GLY A 234 -2.15 -12.75 -23.69
N SER A 235 -1.95 -11.64 -24.39
CA SER A 235 -0.83 -10.72 -24.19
C SER A 235 -1.17 -9.62 -23.19
N VAL A 236 -0.27 -9.34 -22.26
CA VAL A 236 -0.41 -8.24 -21.29
C VAL A 236 -0.30 -6.91 -22.01
N GLU A 237 -1.33 -6.06 -21.91
CA GLU A 237 -1.29 -4.70 -22.46
C GLU A 237 -0.72 -3.70 -21.45
N GLU A 238 -1.17 -3.78 -20.20
CA GLU A 238 -0.85 -2.82 -19.16
C GLU A 238 -0.97 -3.48 -17.78
N VAL A 239 -0.03 -3.16 -16.89
CA VAL A 239 -0.11 -3.48 -15.45
C VAL A 239 -0.40 -2.17 -14.73
N GLY A 240 -1.65 -1.98 -14.33
CA GLY A 240 -2.05 -0.82 -13.52
C GLY A 240 -1.88 -1.08 -12.02
N ILE A 241 -2.20 -0.07 -11.21
CA ILE A 241 -2.08 -0.11 -9.74
C ILE A 241 -2.86 -1.27 -9.11
N ARG A 242 -4.11 -1.47 -9.56
CA ARG A 242 -5.06 -2.45 -8.97
C ARG A 242 -5.41 -3.61 -9.88
N SER A 243 -5.11 -3.50 -11.18
CA SER A 243 -5.56 -4.46 -12.18
C SER A 243 -4.62 -4.49 -13.37
N THR A 244 -4.50 -5.66 -13.98
CA THR A 244 -3.74 -5.90 -15.20
C THR A 244 -4.71 -6.14 -16.36
N ARG A 245 -4.41 -5.57 -17.52
CA ARG A 245 -5.19 -5.71 -18.76
C ARG A 245 -4.52 -6.71 -19.68
N ILE A 246 -5.27 -7.70 -20.15
CA ILE A 246 -4.81 -8.77 -21.05
C ILE A 246 -5.66 -8.78 -22.31
N ARG A 247 -5.00 -8.78 -23.47
CA ARG A 247 -5.61 -8.99 -24.78
C ARG A 247 -5.59 -10.47 -25.13
N THR A 248 -6.75 -11.11 -25.12
CA THR A 248 -6.87 -12.52 -25.51
C THR A 248 -6.50 -12.73 -26.98
N LEU A 249 -6.19 -13.97 -27.37
CA LEU A 249 -5.93 -14.33 -28.77
C LEU A 249 -7.13 -14.07 -29.71
N ALA A 250 -8.34 -14.00 -29.15
CA ALA A 250 -9.56 -13.59 -29.86
C ALA A 250 -9.74 -12.07 -29.95
N GLY A 251 -8.78 -11.25 -29.50
CA GLY A 251 -8.81 -9.79 -29.54
C GLY A 251 -9.62 -9.10 -28.43
N ARG A 252 -10.17 -9.85 -27.46
CA ARG A 252 -10.94 -9.28 -26.34
C ARG A 252 -10.02 -8.77 -25.22
N LEU A 253 -10.38 -7.62 -24.63
CA LEU A 253 -9.72 -7.07 -23.45
C LEU A 253 -10.32 -7.67 -22.18
N VAL A 254 -9.48 -8.29 -21.36
CA VAL A 254 -9.84 -8.81 -20.04
C VAL A 254 -9.10 -8.02 -18.98
N THR A 255 -9.80 -7.60 -17.93
CA THR A 255 -9.20 -6.89 -16.79
C THR A 255 -9.21 -7.82 -15.59
N ILE A 256 -8.02 -8.12 -15.07
CA ILE A 256 -7.83 -9.04 -13.95
C ILE A 256 -7.37 -8.23 -12.74
N PRO A 257 -8.05 -8.34 -11.57
CA PRO A 257 -7.56 -7.73 -10.33
C PRO A 257 -6.18 -8.27 -9.99
N ASN A 258 -5.24 -7.39 -9.63
CA ASN A 258 -3.85 -7.77 -9.43
C ASN A 258 -3.67 -8.81 -8.29
N GLY A 259 -4.57 -8.83 -7.31
CA GLY A 259 -4.55 -9.84 -6.24
C GLY A 259 -4.66 -11.27 -6.77
N GLN A 260 -5.31 -11.49 -7.91
CA GLN A 260 -5.44 -12.83 -8.49
C GLN A 260 -4.12 -13.40 -9.02
N PHE A 261 -3.13 -12.55 -9.34
CA PHE A 261 -1.83 -13.03 -9.80
C PHE A 261 -0.96 -13.59 -8.67
N ASN A 262 -1.25 -13.20 -7.42
CA ASN A 262 -0.61 -13.78 -6.25
C ASN A 262 -1.25 -15.12 -5.86
N ASP A 263 -2.56 -15.25 -6.10
CA ASP A 263 -3.34 -16.41 -5.65
C ASP A 263 -3.33 -17.57 -6.65
N ASN A 264 -2.90 -17.36 -7.90
CA ASN A 264 -2.96 -18.34 -8.98
C ASN A 264 -1.61 -18.54 -9.67
N ALA A 265 -1.39 -19.75 -10.20
CA ALA A 265 -0.24 -20.05 -11.04
C ALA A 265 -0.34 -19.30 -12.37
N ILE A 266 0.80 -18.77 -12.83
CA ILE A 266 0.92 -18.03 -14.08
C ILE A 266 1.91 -18.77 -14.97
N GLU A 267 1.49 -19.09 -16.19
CA GLU A 267 2.39 -19.61 -17.22
C GLU A 267 2.84 -18.46 -18.12
N ASN A 268 4.14 -18.15 -18.13
CA ASN A 268 4.70 -17.17 -19.05
C ASN A 268 5.09 -17.86 -20.35
N VAL A 269 4.21 -17.77 -21.34
CA VAL A 269 4.35 -18.41 -22.65
C VAL A 269 5.46 -17.76 -23.48
N THR A 270 5.75 -16.49 -23.24
CA THR A 270 6.76 -15.72 -24.00
C THR A 270 8.18 -16.09 -23.57
N ASN A 271 8.38 -16.39 -22.29
CA ASN A 271 9.67 -16.82 -21.75
C ASN A 271 9.93 -18.33 -21.94
N GLU A 272 9.12 -19.04 -22.74
CA GLU A 272 9.39 -20.43 -23.08
C GLU A 272 10.69 -20.54 -23.90
N PRO A 273 11.69 -21.35 -23.48
CA PRO A 273 12.97 -21.46 -24.17
C PRO A 273 12.85 -22.19 -25.53
N SER A 274 11.90 -23.10 -25.65
CA SER A 274 11.55 -23.79 -26.88
C SER A 274 10.18 -24.45 -26.73
N ARG A 275 9.40 -24.50 -27.81
CA ARG A 275 8.05 -25.06 -27.81
C ARG A 275 8.08 -26.55 -28.04
N LYS A 276 7.64 -27.33 -27.05
CA LYS A 276 7.49 -28.78 -27.19
C LYS A 276 6.34 -29.11 -28.14
N VAL A 277 6.63 -29.89 -29.18
CA VAL A 277 5.63 -30.53 -30.04
C VAL A 277 5.66 -32.03 -29.79
N SER A 278 4.49 -32.65 -29.64
CA SER A 278 4.33 -34.07 -29.39
C SER A 278 3.36 -34.66 -30.40
N THR A 279 3.85 -35.52 -31.28
CA THR A 279 3.07 -36.20 -32.30
C THR A 279 3.19 -37.70 -32.11
N ASN A 280 2.06 -38.42 -32.15
CA ASN A 280 2.06 -39.88 -32.16
C ASN A 280 1.67 -40.36 -33.56
N LEU A 281 2.59 -41.07 -34.23
CA LEU A 281 2.40 -41.59 -35.58
C LEU A 281 1.99 -43.06 -35.49
N GLY A 282 0.90 -43.43 -36.17
CA GLY A 282 0.46 -44.82 -36.25
C GLY A 282 0.96 -45.47 -37.53
N LEU A 283 1.73 -46.55 -37.41
CA LEU A 283 2.11 -47.42 -38.52
C LEU A 283 1.26 -48.70 -38.53
N THR A 284 1.08 -49.29 -39.70
CA THR A 284 0.37 -50.57 -39.88
C THR A 284 1.03 -51.73 -39.09
N TYR A 285 0.25 -52.76 -38.74
CA TYR A 285 0.75 -53.93 -38.01
C TYR A 285 1.68 -54.83 -38.85
N GLU A 286 1.65 -54.65 -40.18
CA GLU A 286 2.53 -55.27 -41.15
C GLU A 286 3.95 -54.70 -41.12
N THR A 287 4.17 -53.56 -40.43
CA THR A 287 5.49 -52.93 -40.31
C THR A 287 6.44 -53.85 -39.53
N SER A 288 7.53 -54.27 -40.16
CA SER A 288 8.52 -55.14 -39.52
C SER A 288 9.36 -54.40 -38.47
N PRO A 289 10.07 -55.12 -37.57
CA PRO A 289 11.01 -54.49 -36.63
C PRO A 289 12.05 -53.58 -37.31
N ASP A 290 12.63 -54.04 -38.43
CA ASP A 290 13.60 -53.25 -39.20
C ASP A 290 12.97 -51.97 -39.79
N GLN A 291 11.72 -52.06 -40.25
CA GLN A 291 10.99 -50.89 -40.75
C GLN A 291 10.65 -49.92 -39.61
N MET A 292 10.31 -50.43 -38.42
CA MET A 292 10.07 -49.62 -37.23
C MET A 292 11.33 -48.86 -36.80
N GLU A 293 12.49 -49.52 -36.76
CA GLU A 293 13.77 -48.88 -36.46
C GLU A 293 14.15 -47.82 -37.51
N LYS A 294 13.98 -48.12 -38.80
CA LYS A 294 14.19 -47.15 -39.89
C LYS A 294 13.26 -45.96 -39.78
N SER A 295 11.98 -46.17 -39.45
CA SER A 295 11.01 -45.10 -39.24
C SER A 295 11.50 -44.14 -38.16
N MET A 296 11.94 -44.66 -37.01
CA MET A 296 12.49 -43.84 -35.93
C MET A 296 13.78 -43.10 -36.35
N ALA A 297 14.64 -43.72 -37.17
CA ALA A 297 15.84 -43.08 -37.71
C ALA A 297 15.50 -41.93 -38.68
N TYR A 298 14.54 -42.12 -39.58
CA TYR A 298 14.07 -41.07 -40.49
C TYR A 298 13.44 -39.90 -39.75
N LEU A 299 12.64 -40.16 -38.72
CA LEU A 299 12.06 -39.10 -37.89
C LEU A 299 13.16 -38.26 -37.21
N ARG A 300 14.23 -38.91 -36.73
CA ARG A 300 15.39 -38.23 -36.14
C ARG A 300 16.09 -37.35 -37.17
N GLU A 301 16.36 -37.88 -38.36
CA GLU A 301 16.99 -37.16 -39.47
C GLU A 301 16.19 -35.91 -39.88
N ILE A 302 14.87 -36.05 -40.03
CA ILE A 302 13.98 -34.96 -40.43
C ILE A 302 13.98 -33.83 -39.42
N VAL A 303 13.86 -34.15 -38.12
CA VAL A 303 13.88 -33.12 -37.08
C VAL A 303 15.26 -32.47 -37.02
N GLN A 304 16.34 -33.24 -36.94
CA GLN A 304 17.70 -32.70 -36.79
C GLN A 304 18.19 -31.89 -37.99
N SER A 305 17.62 -32.10 -39.18
CA SER A 305 17.92 -31.31 -40.38
C SER A 305 17.11 -30.02 -40.49
N HIS A 306 16.13 -29.79 -39.60
CA HIS A 306 15.28 -28.60 -39.64
C HIS A 306 15.85 -27.48 -38.76
N ASP A 307 16.34 -26.40 -39.40
CA ASP A 307 17.06 -25.30 -38.74
C ASP A 307 16.31 -24.61 -37.59
N LEU A 308 14.97 -24.65 -37.60
CA LEU A 308 14.11 -24.04 -36.58
C LEU A 308 13.79 -24.97 -35.39
N THR A 309 14.39 -26.14 -35.32
CA THR A 309 14.23 -27.07 -34.19
C THR A 309 15.49 -27.15 -33.33
N GLU A 310 15.32 -27.56 -32.07
CA GLU A 310 16.42 -27.90 -31.18
C GLU A 310 16.96 -29.30 -31.46
N GLU A 311 18.22 -29.54 -31.13
CA GLU A 311 18.86 -30.86 -31.29
C GLU A 311 18.18 -31.97 -30.46
N LYS A 312 17.52 -31.57 -29.36
CA LYS A 312 16.84 -32.48 -28.45
C LYS A 312 15.59 -33.07 -29.11
N VAL A 313 15.67 -34.35 -29.48
CA VAL A 313 14.56 -35.13 -30.01
C VAL A 313 14.38 -36.44 -29.25
N THR A 314 13.15 -36.80 -28.91
CA THR A 314 12.79 -38.07 -28.27
C THR A 314 11.87 -38.84 -29.18
N ILE A 315 12.26 -40.07 -29.50
CA ILE A 315 11.52 -40.95 -30.42
C ILE A 315 11.47 -42.33 -29.80
N GLY A 316 10.29 -42.94 -29.79
CA GLY A 316 10.15 -44.31 -29.34
C GLY A 316 8.87 -44.97 -29.81
N PHE A 317 8.94 -46.28 -30.08
CA PHE A 317 7.76 -47.13 -30.23
C PHE A 317 7.06 -47.23 -28.86
N ASN A 318 5.92 -46.55 -28.70
CA ASN A 318 5.33 -46.27 -27.39
C ASN A 318 4.03 -47.03 -27.11
N ALA A 319 3.34 -47.52 -28.13
CA ALA A 319 2.01 -48.11 -27.95
C ALA A 319 1.67 -49.16 -29.00
N TRP A 320 0.90 -50.17 -28.58
CA TRP A 320 0.13 -51.06 -29.43
C TRP A 320 -1.32 -50.57 -29.40
N GLY A 321 -1.81 -49.97 -30.49
CA GLY A 321 -3.18 -49.46 -30.61
C GLY A 321 -4.05 -50.36 -31.47
N ASP A 322 -5.38 -50.25 -31.35
CA ASP A 322 -6.36 -51.16 -31.97
C ASP A 322 -6.15 -51.43 -33.48
N PHE A 323 -5.61 -50.45 -34.20
CA PHE A 323 -5.36 -50.52 -35.65
C PHE A 323 -3.94 -50.04 -36.03
N ALA A 324 -3.07 -49.73 -35.07
CA ALA A 324 -1.77 -49.11 -35.34
C ALA A 324 -0.69 -49.42 -34.29
N MET A 325 0.55 -49.58 -34.74
CA MET A 325 1.76 -49.50 -33.92
C MET A 325 2.21 -48.04 -33.79
N GLY A 326 2.20 -47.50 -32.57
CA GLY A 326 2.44 -46.08 -32.29
C GLY A 326 3.91 -45.72 -32.10
N ILE A 327 4.40 -44.72 -32.83
CA ILE A 327 5.69 -44.07 -32.60
C ILE A 327 5.44 -42.66 -32.03
N LEU A 328 5.89 -42.44 -30.80
CA LEU A 328 5.89 -41.12 -30.19
C LEU A 328 7.11 -40.33 -30.65
N LEU A 329 6.88 -39.22 -31.34
CA LEU A 329 7.86 -38.21 -31.71
C LEU A 329 7.65 -36.95 -30.86
N ILE A 330 8.67 -36.58 -30.09
CA ILE A 330 8.73 -35.32 -29.35
C ILE A 330 9.95 -34.54 -29.84
N TYR A 331 9.73 -33.30 -30.27
CA TYR A 331 10.77 -32.34 -30.64
C TYR A 331 10.43 -30.97 -30.09
N TYR A 332 11.39 -30.06 -30.15
CA TYR A 332 11.26 -28.71 -29.61
C TYR A 332 11.52 -27.70 -30.73
N VAL A 333 10.60 -26.77 -30.94
CA VAL A 333 10.74 -25.65 -31.88
C VAL A 333 11.42 -24.49 -31.15
N LYS A 334 12.39 -23.83 -31.80
CA LYS A 334 13.10 -22.69 -31.22
C LYS A 334 12.14 -21.57 -30.81
N SER A 335 12.45 -20.89 -29.70
CA SER A 335 11.60 -19.80 -29.20
C SER A 335 11.47 -18.66 -30.22
N GLY A 336 10.28 -18.07 -30.31
CA GLY A 336 9.97 -16.97 -31.25
C GLY A 336 9.55 -17.40 -32.65
N GLU A 337 9.77 -18.66 -33.02
CA GLU A 337 9.36 -19.18 -34.34
C GLU A 337 7.87 -19.56 -34.39
N ASP A 338 7.32 -19.58 -35.61
CA ASP A 338 5.96 -20.07 -35.83
C ASP A 338 5.91 -21.60 -35.68
N SER A 339 5.50 -22.05 -34.50
CA SER A 339 5.42 -23.47 -34.17
C SER A 339 4.51 -24.27 -35.10
N LEU A 340 3.45 -23.65 -35.66
CA LEU A 340 2.52 -24.37 -36.54
C LEU A 340 3.12 -24.53 -37.94
N ALA A 341 3.83 -23.51 -38.44
CA ALA A 341 4.56 -23.59 -39.70
C ALA A 341 5.64 -24.68 -39.63
N VAL A 342 6.48 -24.66 -38.58
CA VAL A 342 7.53 -25.68 -38.36
C VAL A 342 6.93 -27.07 -38.23
N GLN A 343 5.82 -27.21 -37.49
CA GLN A 343 5.13 -28.49 -37.38
C GLN A 343 4.60 -28.99 -38.73
N THR A 344 4.10 -28.08 -39.57
CA THR A 344 3.63 -28.41 -40.92
C THR A 344 4.77 -28.91 -41.80
N ASP A 345 5.92 -28.22 -41.78
CA ASP A 345 7.09 -28.59 -42.58
C ASP A 345 7.62 -29.98 -42.18
N ILE A 346 7.73 -30.24 -40.87
CA ILE A 346 8.14 -31.55 -40.34
C ILE A 346 7.13 -32.63 -40.74
N ASN A 347 5.83 -32.41 -40.55
CA ASN A 347 4.81 -33.39 -40.92
C ASN A 347 4.83 -33.71 -42.42
N MET A 348 5.05 -32.71 -43.28
CA MET A 348 5.17 -32.90 -44.72
C MET A 348 6.43 -33.67 -45.11
N ALA A 349 7.56 -33.41 -44.45
CA ALA A 349 8.79 -34.16 -44.65
C ALA A 349 8.64 -35.63 -44.22
N ILE A 350 7.96 -35.88 -43.09
CA ILE A 350 7.63 -37.23 -42.60
C ILE A 350 6.78 -37.97 -43.63
N LEU A 351 5.70 -37.34 -44.11
CA LEU A 351 4.80 -37.93 -45.09
C LEU A 351 5.54 -38.35 -46.38
N ARG A 352 6.40 -37.47 -46.91
CA ARG A 352 7.20 -37.77 -48.10
C ARG A 352 8.17 -38.92 -47.87
N LYS A 353 9.00 -38.82 -46.81
CA LYS A 353 10.03 -39.81 -46.49
C LYS A 353 9.43 -41.19 -46.21
N PHE A 354 8.28 -41.26 -45.54
CA PHE A 354 7.63 -42.53 -45.22
C PHE A 354 7.04 -43.16 -46.49
N ASN A 355 6.36 -42.39 -47.33
CA ASN A 355 5.83 -42.87 -48.61
C ASN A 355 6.95 -43.37 -49.54
N ASP A 356 8.04 -42.63 -49.66
CA ASP A 356 9.18 -42.99 -50.52
C ASP A 356 9.88 -44.30 -50.08
N ASN A 357 9.69 -44.71 -48.83
CA ASN A 357 10.30 -45.92 -48.25
C ASN A 357 9.28 -47.04 -47.96
N GLY A 358 8.04 -46.91 -48.44
CA GLY A 358 7.00 -47.92 -48.26
C GLY A 358 6.57 -48.13 -46.80
N LEU A 359 6.65 -47.07 -45.98
CA LEU A 359 6.15 -47.07 -44.60
C LEU A 359 4.71 -46.55 -44.61
N GLU A 360 3.75 -47.44 -44.32
CA GLU A 360 2.34 -47.12 -44.39
C GLU A 360 1.79 -46.61 -43.06
N PHE A 361 1.10 -45.46 -43.12
CA PHE A 361 0.32 -44.96 -42.00
C PHE A 361 -0.93 -45.79 -41.79
N ALA A 362 -1.17 -46.17 -40.55
CA ALA A 362 -2.36 -46.91 -40.17
C ALA A 362 -3.62 -46.04 -40.32
N TYR A 363 -4.69 -46.69 -40.77
CA TYR A 363 -6.06 -46.17 -40.76
C TYR A 363 -6.93 -47.17 -39.99
N PRO A 364 -8.10 -46.76 -39.47
CA PRO A 364 -8.99 -47.68 -38.79
C PRO A 364 -9.37 -48.87 -39.70
N THR A 365 -8.99 -50.08 -39.30
CA THR A 365 -9.30 -51.33 -40.01
C THR A 365 -10.16 -52.23 -39.14
N GLN A 366 -11.00 -53.04 -39.79
CA GLN A 366 -11.80 -54.06 -39.12
C GLN A 366 -11.88 -55.31 -39.99
N THR A 367 -11.74 -56.48 -39.37
CA THR A 367 -11.97 -57.76 -40.04
C THR A 367 -13.45 -58.12 -39.92
N ILE A 368 -14.19 -58.05 -41.03
CA ILE A 368 -15.61 -58.41 -41.06
C ILE A 368 -15.75 -59.91 -41.30
N TYR A 369 -16.14 -60.64 -40.26
CA TYR A 369 -16.56 -62.04 -40.40
C TYR A 369 -18.03 -62.09 -40.84
N LYS A 370 -18.29 -62.43 -42.10
CA LYS A 370 -19.63 -62.83 -42.55
C LYS A 370 -19.82 -64.31 -42.21
N LYS A 371 -20.80 -64.60 -41.34
CA LYS A 371 -21.25 -65.96 -41.03
C LYS A 371 -22.16 -66.50 -42.13
#